data_AF-A0A4Z1E161-F1
#
_entry.id   AF-A0A4Z1E161-F1
#
_cell.length_a   1.000
_cell.length_b   1.000
_cell.length_c   1.000
_cell.angle_alpha   90.00
_cell.angle_beta   90.00
_cell.angle_gamma   90.00
#
_symmetry.space_group_name_H-M   'P 1'
#
loop_
_entity.id
_entity.type
_entity.pdbx_description
1 polymer ?
#
loop_
_entity_poly.entity_id
_entity_poly.type
_entity_poly.pdbx_seq_one_letter_code
_entity_poly.pdbx_strand_id
1 'polypeptide(L)' 'MGIGDKISNAAEDLKGKAKEALGDAKNDEGLQAEGQADQAKAHTKKAGEDVKDVFKG' A
#
# COMPACT_ATOMS: atom_id res chain seq x y z
N MET A 1 17.60 -1.19 -7.63
CA MET A 1 16.23 -0.62 -7.60
C MET A 1 16.20 0.59 -8.52
N GLY A 2 15.53 0.46 -9.66
CA GLY A 2 15.50 1.48 -10.71
C GLY A 2 14.51 2.61 -10.39
N ILE A 3 14.61 3.72 -11.13
CA ILE A 3 13.68 4.86 -11.02
C ILE A 3 12.22 4.41 -11.21
N GLY A 4 11.99 3.40 -12.06
CA GLY A 4 10.68 2.78 -12.26
C GLY A 4 10.09 2.15 -11.00
N ASP A 5 10.89 1.46 -10.18
CA ASP A 5 10.41 0.87 -8.91
C ASP A 5 9.96 1.95 -7.92
N LYS A 6 10.70 3.06 -7.83
CA LYS A 6 10.34 4.18 -6.95
C LYS A 6 9.07 4.88 -7.42
N ILE A 7 8.90 5.03 -8.72
CA ILE A 7 7.69 5.62 -9.31
C ILE A 7 6.48 4.71 -9.10
N SER A 8 6.62 3.39 -9.31
CA SER A 8 5.53 2.44 -9.03
C SER A 8 5.12 2.44 -7.56
N ASN A 9 6.08 2.39 -6.63
CA ASN A 9 5.75 2.46 -5.20
C ASN A 9 5.05 3.78 -4.85
N ALA A 10 5.54 4.90 -5.38
CA ALA A 10 4.92 6.20 -5.14
C ALA A 10 3.51 6.28 -5.76
N ALA A 11 3.30 5.69 -6.93
CA ALA A 11 2.01 5.63 -7.60
C ALA A 11 1.00 4.76 -6.84
N GLU A 12 1.41 3.61 -6.32
CA GLU A 12 0.57 2.78 -5.46
C GLU A 12 0.19 3.50 -4.16
N ASP A 13 1.13 4.20 -3.52
CA ASP A 13 0.89 5.00 -2.31
C ASP A 13 -0.11 6.14 -2.58
N LEU A 14 0.06 6.83 -3.71
CA LEU A 14 -0.85 7.88 -4.18
C LEU A 14 -2.25 7.33 -4.49
N LYS A 15 -2.33 6.15 -5.11
CA LYS A 15 -3.59 5.50 -5.45
C LYS A 15 -4.35 5.03 -4.21
N GLY A 16 -3.64 4.53 -3.20
CA GLY A 16 -4.20 4.18 -1.90
C GLY A 16 -4.76 5.40 -1.17
N LYS A 17 -3.97 6.48 -1.08
CA LYS A 17 -4.43 7.75 -0.50
C LYS A 17 -5.59 8.37 -1.27
N ALA A 18 -5.58 8.26 -2.59
CA ALA A 18 -6.68 8.74 -3.42
C ALA A 18 -7.97 7.94 -3.19
N LYS A 19 -7.91 6.60 -3.04
CA LYS A 19 -9.07 5.78 -2.67
C LYS A 19 -9.60 6.15 -1.28
N GLU A 20 -8.72 6.37 -0.32
CA GLU A 20 -9.09 6.76 1.04
C GLU A 20 -9.78 8.13 1.05
N ALA A 21 -9.20 9.13 0.39
CA ALA A 21 -9.77 10.47 0.28
C ALA A 21 -11.08 10.50 -0.54
N LEU A 22 -11.19 9.69 -1.59
CA LEU A 22 -12.43 9.56 -2.37
C LEU A 22 -13.52 8.81 -1.59
N GLY A 23 -13.14 7.81 -0.79
CA GLY A 23 -14.06 7.09 0.11
C GLY A 23 -14.61 8.02 1.17
N ASP A 24 -13.74 8.79 1.83
CA ASP A 24 -14.11 9.78 2.85
C ASP A 24 -15.03 10.87 2.25
N ALA A 25 -14.66 11.42 1.09
CA ALA A 25 -15.44 12.46 0.41
C ALA A 25 -16.80 11.98 -0.12
N LYS A 26 -16.91 10.69 -0.50
CA LYS A 26 -18.17 10.09 -0.97
C LYS A 26 -18.98 9.40 0.13
N ASN A 27 -18.49 9.40 1.37
CA ASN A 27 -19.04 8.60 2.47
C ASN A 27 -19.20 7.12 2.07
N ASP A 28 -18.24 6.61 1.31
CA ASP A 28 -18.21 5.23 0.82
C ASP A 28 -17.22 4.43 1.68
N GLU A 29 -17.75 3.82 2.75
CA GLU A 29 -17.00 2.98 3.67
C GLU A 29 -16.28 1.82 2.95
N GLY A 30 -16.80 1.37 1.81
CA GLY A 30 -16.19 0.32 0.99
C GLY A 30 -14.86 0.76 0.40
N LEU A 31 -14.82 1.93 -0.24
CA LEU A 31 -13.60 2.51 -0.81
C LEU A 31 -12.53 2.80 0.25
N GLN A 32 -12.94 3.29 1.43
CA GLN A 32 -12.03 3.57 2.53
C GLN A 32 -11.45 2.28 3.14
N ALA A 33 -12.30 1.27 3.33
CA ALA A 33 -11.87 -0.05 3.81
C ALA A 33 -10.93 -0.75 2.82
N GLU A 34 -11.20 -0.64 1.51
CA GLU A 34 -10.31 -1.18 0.46
C GLU A 34 -8.93 -0.51 0.50
N GLY A 35 -8.88 0.82 0.61
CA GLY A 35 -7.63 1.58 0.69
C GLY A 35 -6.79 1.18 1.91
N GLN A 36 -7.40 1.08 3.09
CA GLN A 36 -6.70 0.63 4.30
C GLN A 36 -6.27 -0.84 4.23
N ALA A 37 -7.11 -1.71 3.68
CA ALA A 37 -6.78 -3.13 3.52
C ALA A 37 -5.59 -3.34 2.57
N ASP A 38 -5.52 -2.58 1.46
CA ASP A 38 -4.37 -2.61 0.54
C ASP A 38 -3.09 -2.13 1.23
N GLN A 39 -3.14 -1.00 1.96
CA GLN A 39 -1.98 -0.51 2.73
C GLN A 39 -1.51 -1.52 3.78
N ALA A 40 -2.43 -2.10 4.54
CA ALA A 40 -2.11 -3.10 5.56
C ALA A 40 -1.47 -4.36 4.95
N LYS A 41 -2.00 -4.85 3.82
CA LYS A 41 -1.43 -5.98 3.09
C LYS A 41 -0.04 -5.67 2.55
N ALA A 42 0.17 -4.48 1.98
CA ALA A 42 1.47 -4.05 1.48
C ALA A 42 2.51 -3.95 2.60
N HIS A 43 2.14 -3.36 3.74
CA HIS A 43 3.00 -3.29 4.93
C HIS A 43 3.33 -4.68 5.49
N THR A 44 2.33 -5.56 5.57
CA THR A 44 2.52 -6.94 6.05
C THR A 44 3.42 -7.75 5.12
N LYS A 45 3.25 -7.59 3.80
CA LYS A 45 4.14 -8.23 2.81
C LYS A 45 5.57 -7.75 2.95
N LYS A 46 5.80 -6.43 3.01
CA LYS A 46 7.14 -5.85 3.22
C LYS A 46 7.77 -6.39 4.50
N ALA A 47 7.08 -6.26 5.64
CA ALA A 47 7.59 -6.74 6.91
C ALA A 47 7.88 -8.25 6.90
N GLY A 48 7.02 -9.05 6.26
CA GLY A 48 7.22 -10.48 6.09
C GLY A 48 8.40 -10.83 5.20
N GLU A 49 8.60 -10.12 4.09
CA GLU A 49 9.76 -10.28 3.21
C GLU A 49 11.05 -9.83 3.89
N ASP A 50 11.06 -8.67 4.55
CA ASP A 50 12.21 -8.17 5.34
C ASP A 50 12.64 -9.19 6.39
N VAL A 51 11.70 -9.73 7.17
CA VAL A 51 11.99 -10.80 8.14
C VAL A 51 12.55 -12.03 7.42
N LYS A 52 11.89 -12.49 6.34
CA LYS A 52 12.34 -13.68 5.62
C LYS A 52 13.73 -13.52 5.01
N ASP A 53 14.10 -12.33 4.55
CA ASP A 53 15.43 -12.03 3.99
C ASP A 53 16.49 -12.06 5.10
N VAL A 54 16.21 -11.46 6.26
CA VAL A 54 17.10 -11.48 7.43
C VAL A 54 17.32 -12.91 7.94
N PHE A 55 16.31 -13.76 7.92
CA PHE A 55 16.41 -15.16 8.36
C PHE A 55 16.94 -16.12 7.29
N LYS A 56 17.02 -15.69 6.02
CA LYS A 56 17.57 -16.49 4.91
C LYS A 56 19.05 -16.17 4.63
N GLY A 57 19.62 -15.20 5.35
CA GLY A 57 21.05 -14.91 5.41
C GLY A 57 21.87 -15.92 6.20
#